data_AF-A0A2E2FZ73-F1
#
_entry.id   AF-A0A2E2FZ73-F1
#
_cell.length_a   1.000
_cell.length_b   1.000
_cell.length_c   1.000
_cell.angle_alpha   90.00
_cell.angle_beta   90.00
_cell.angle_gamma   90.00
#
_symmetry.space_group_name_H-M   'P 1'
#
loop_
_entity.id
_entity.type
_entity.pdbx_description
1 polymer ?
#
loop_
_entity_poly.entity_id
_entity_poly.type
_entity_poly.pdbx_seq_one_letter_code
_entity_poly.pdbx_strand_id
1 'polypeptide(L)'
;MALCLSGLFLNAMAASDPMKPPQFAPAAVEQSAVKRTSFTLQQIKMSQNGASAVINGNLVKEGDIVSGARVVKITSGKVVLKYRQKLKTLSLLSNTKHSGK
;
A
#
# COMPACT_ATOMS: atom_id res chain seq x y z
N MET A 1 -26.40 -83.05 2.30
CA MET A 1 -25.01 -82.61 2.12
C MET A 1 -25.03 -81.19 1.56
N ALA A 2 -25.18 -80.19 2.43
CA ALA A 2 -25.32 -78.79 2.01
C ALA A 2 -23.93 -78.13 2.03
N LEU A 3 -23.46 -77.68 0.87
CA LEU A 3 -22.14 -77.09 0.69
C LEU A 3 -22.25 -75.58 0.95
N CYS A 4 -21.85 -75.12 2.13
CA CYS A 4 -21.79 -73.70 2.49
C CYS A 4 -20.59 -73.03 1.79
N LEU A 5 -20.86 -72.22 0.76
CA LEU A 5 -19.87 -71.36 0.11
C LEU A 5 -19.81 -70.01 0.84
N SER A 6 -18.95 -69.91 1.86
CA SER A 6 -18.67 -68.65 2.56
C SER A 6 -17.68 -67.81 1.76
N GLY A 7 -18.17 -66.72 1.14
CA GLY A 7 -17.36 -65.75 0.41
C GLY A 7 -16.45 -64.93 1.32
N LEU A 8 -15.15 -64.94 1.02
CA LEU A 8 -14.13 -64.11 1.67
C LEU A 8 -14.18 -62.69 1.07
N PHE A 9 -14.54 -61.70 1.89
CA PHE A 9 -14.41 -60.28 1.56
C PHE A 9 -12.95 -59.84 1.75
N LEU A 10 -12.20 -59.70 0.64
CA LEU A 10 -10.87 -59.07 0.67
C LEU A 10 -11.05 -57.55 0.82
N ASN A 11 -10.74 -57.03 2.01
CA ASN A 11 -10.55 -55.59 2.22
C ASN A 11 -9.16 -55.21 1.69
N ALA A 12 -9.12 -54.56 0.53
CA ALA A 12 -7.89 -54.00 -0.01
C ALA A 12 -7.41 -52.84 0.87
N MET A 13 -6.43 -53.09 1.71
CA MET A 13 -5.71 -52.06 2.47
C MET A 13 -4.83 -51.29 1.47
N ALA A 14 -5.25 -50.08 1.13
CA ALA A 14 -4.49 -49.18 0.27
C ALA A 14 -3.16 -48.83 0.97
N ALA A 15 -2.06 -49.32 0.40
CA ALA A 15 -0.71 -49.00 0.84
C ALA A 15 -0.47 -47.49 0.71
N SER A 16 -0.20 -46.83 1.84
CA SER A 16 0.21 -45.42 1.85
C SER A 16 1.62 -45.33 1.30
N ASP A 17 1.76 -44.73 0.12
CA ASP A 17 3.05 -44.56 -0.56
C ASP A 17 3.96 -43.58 0.22
N PRO A 18 5.11 -44.05 0.76
CA PRO A 18 6.04 -43.23 1.53
C PRO A 18 6.90 -42.29 0.66
N MET A 19 6.83 -42.38 -0.68
CA MET A 19 7.47 -41.44 -1.62
C MET A 19 6.54 -40.29 -2.03
N LYS A 20 5.44 -40.03 -1.31
CA LYS A 20 4.63 -38.83 -1.60
C LYS A 20 5.48 -37.57 -1.35
N PRO A 21 5.83 -36.78 -2.39
CA PRO A 21 6.61 -35.58 -2.21
C PRO A 21 5.79 -34.54 -1.44
N PRO A 22 6.45 -33.69 -0.63
CA PRO A 22 5.76 -32.63 0.09
C PRO A 22 5.04 -31.72 -0.92
N GLN A 23 3.74 -31.52 -0.73
CA GLN A 23 3.00 -30.53 -1.50
C GLN A 23 3.49 -29.16 -1.05
N PHE A 24 4.21 -28.46 -1.93
CA PHE A 24 4.54 -27.05 -1.73
C PHE A 24 3.22 -26.27 -1.70
N ALA A 25 2.72 -25.98 -0.50
CA ALA A 25 1.71 -24.96 -0.33
C ALA A 25 2.32 -23.65 -0.88
N PRO A 26 1.61 -22.88 -1.72
CA PRO A 26 2.08 -21.55 -2.06
C PRO A 26 2.23 -20.80 -0.74
N ALA A 27 3.44 -20.34 -0.43
CA ALA A 27 3.67 -19.47 0.70
C ALA A 27 2.64 -18.35 0.62
N ALA A 28 1.85 -18.18 1.69
CA ALA A 28 0.93 -17.07 1.77
C ALA A 28 1.76 -15.81 1.53
N VAL A 29 1.57 -15.20 0.36
CA VAL A 29 2.20 -13.93 0.04
C VAL A 29 1.58 -12.98 1.03
N GLU A 30 2.29 -12.68 2.12
CA GLU A 30 1.87 -11.61 3.02
C GLU A 30 1.75 -10.38 2.13
N GLN A 31 0.52 -9.98 1.83
CA GLN A 31 0.23 -8.71 1.19
C GLN A 31 0.72 -7.65 2.17
N SER A 32 1.99 -7.27 2.03
CA SER A 32 2.57 -6.17 2.77
C SER A 32 1.66 -4.98 2.55
N ALA A 33 0.91 -4.61 3.58
CA ALA A 33 -0.07 -3.55 3.52
C ALA A 33 0.63 -2.32 2.95
N VAL A 34 0.18 -1.87 1.77
CA VAL A 34 0.75 -0.72 1.08
C VAL A 34 0.68 0.46 2.05
N LYS A 35 1.83 0.85 2.63
CA LYS A 35 1.88 2.01 3.53
C LYS A 35 1.33 3.22 2.78
N ARG A 36 0.21 3.75 3.27
CA ARG A 36 -0.42 4.92 2.67
C ARG A 36 0.45 6.14 2.97
N THR A 37 1.20 6.61 1.98
CA THR A 37 1.92 7.87 2.08
C THR A 37 0.93 9.03 2.16
N SER A 38 0.96 9.77 3.28
CA SER A 38 0.23 11.03 3.44
C SER A 38 1.11 12.21 3.04
N PHE A 39 0.48 13.24 2.48
CA PHE A 39 1.12 14.50 2.18
C PHE A 39 0.32 15.59 2.84
N THR A 40 1.00 16.42 3.61
CA THR A 40 0.40 17.56 4.27
C THR A 40 1.12 18.80 3.80
N LEU A 41 0.38 19.84 3.42
CA LEU A 41 0.91 21.15 3.06
C LEU A 41 0.82 22.07 4.27
N GLN A 42 1.96 22.55 4.75
CA GLN A 42 2.05 23.42 5.91
C GLN A 42 2.05 24.89 5.50
N GLN A 43 2.81 25.22 4.46
CA GLN A 43 3.05 26.61 4.09
C GLN A 43 3.32 26.72 2.59
N ILE A 44 2.93 27.86 2.01
CA ILE A 44 3.34 28.31 0.69
C ILE A 44 4.00 29.68 0.86
N LYS A 45 5.13 29.90 0.19
CA LYS A 45 5.80 31.19 0.10
C LYS A 45 5.91 31.60 -1.35
N MET A 46 5.31 32.74 -1.67
CA MET A 46 5.49 33.44 -2.94
C MET A 46 6.54 34.53 -2.78
N SER A 47 7.50 34.57 -3.69
CA SER A 47 8.54 35.61 -3.73
C SER A 47 8.84 36.00 -5.17
N GLN A 48 9.55 37.11 -5.34
CA GLN A 48 10.03 37.54 -6.67
C GLN A 48 10.96 36.49 -7.31
N ASN A 49 11.71 35.75 -6.48
CA ASN A 49 12.62 34.68 -6.91
C ASN A 49 11.90 33.33 -7.15
N GLY A 50 10.57 33.31 -7.12
CA GLY A 50 9.74 32.14 -7.38
C GLY A 50 8.98 31.63 -6.15
N ALA A 51 8.33 30.49 -6.35
CA ALA A 51 7.44 29.84 -5.39
C ALA A 51 8.16 28.70 -4.64
N SER A 52 7.84 28.55 -3.37
CA SER A 52 8.28 27.42 -2.53
C SER A 52 7.17 26.99 -1.58
N ALA A 53 7.21 25.73 -1.14
CA ALA A 53 6.22 25.18 -0.23
C ALA A 53 6.89 24.30 0.82
N VAL A 54 6.24 24.16 1.98
CA VAL A 54 6.65 23.22 3.04
C VAL A 54 5.68 22.05 3.03
N ILE A 55 6.18 20.86 2.66
CA ILE A 55 5.41 19.61 2.56
C ILE A 55 6.04 18.55 3.45
N ASN A 56 5.26 17.99 4.36
CA ASN A 56 5.73 17.06 5.39
C ASN A 56 6.97 17.62 6.15
N GLY A 57 7.01 18.93 6.40
CA GLY A 57 8.14 19.61 7.05
C GLY A 57 9.34 19.94 6.15
N ASN A 58 9.32 19.55 4.87
CA ASN A 58 10.42 19.79 3.93
C ASN A 58 10.13 21.00 3.03
N LEU A 59 11.07 21.92 2.91
CA LEU A 59 11.00 23.03 1.95
C LEU A 59 11.30 22.50 0.55
N VAL A 60 10.38 22.72 -0.38
CA VAL A 60 10.45 22.22 -1.75
C VAL A 60 10.06 23.29 -2.77
N LYS A 61 10.56 23.16 -4.00
CA LYS A 61 10.24 23.96 -5.19
C LYS A 61 9.60 23.10 -6.28
N GLU A 62 9.12 23.74 -7.34
CA GLU A 62 8.64 23.02 -8.54
C GLU A 62 9.77 22.15 -9.10
N GLY A 63 9.46 20.89 -9.43
CA GLY A 63 10.41 19.90 -9.91
C GLY A 63 10.98 18.97 -8.84
N ASP A 64 11.01 19.38 -7.57
CA ASP A 64 11.56 18.60 -6.47
C ASP A 64 10.73 17.34 -6.17
N ILE A 65 11.37 16.37 -5.52
CA ILE A 65 10.73 15.12 -5.06
C ILE A 65 10.61 15.14 -3.53
N VAL A 66 9.41 14.88 -3.01
CA VAL A 66 9.15 14.73 -1.56
C VAL A 66 8.31 13.49 -1.32
N SER A 67 8.77 12.61 -0.42
CA SER A 67 8.06 11.35 -0.08
C SER A 67 7.62 10.54 -1.32
N GLY A 68 8.46 10.52 -2.37
CA GLY A 68 8.21 9.81 -3.63
C GLY A 68 7.23 10.50 -4.60
N ALA A 69 6.80 11.73 -4.32
CA ALA A 69 5.97 12.55 -5.22
C ALA A 69 6.76 13.72 -5.80
N ARG A 70 6.55 14.01 -7.09
CA ARG A 70 7.14 15.19 -7.75
C ARG A 70 6.26 16.41 -7.56
N VAL A 71 6.83 17.54 -7.18
CA VAL A 71 6.13 18.83 -7.17
C VAL A 71 5.98 19.32 -8.61
N VAL A 72 4.74 19.41 -9.08
CA VAL A 72 4.42 19.82 -10.45
C VAL A 72 4.16 21.31 -10.54
N LYS A 73 3.40 21.86 -9.58
CA LYS A 73 3.03 23.28 -9.57
C LYS A 73 2.84 23.79 -8.15
N ILE A 74 3.31 25.00 -7.87
CA ILE A 74 3.04 25.73 -6.64
C ILE A 74 2.27 27.00 -7.00
N THR A 75 1.07 27.17 -6.47
CA THR A 75 0.25 28.38 -6.58
C THR A 75 -0.04 28.93 -5.18
N SER A 76 -0.62 30.13 -5.08
CA SER A 76 -0.72 30.86 -3.80
C SER A 76 -1.52 30.11 -2.73
N GLY A 77 -2.46 29.24 -3.14
CA GLY A 77 -3.30 28.47 -2.22
C GLY A 77 -3.14 26.95 -2.31
N LYS A 78 -2.44 26.43 -3.32
CA LYS A 78 -2.42 24.99 -3.60
C LYS A 78 -1.07 24.52 -4.15
N VAL A 79 -0.78 23.25 -3.93
CA VAL A 79 0.36 22.56 -4.54
C VAL A 79 -0.13 21.31 -5.28
N VAL A 80 0.29 21.14 -6.53
CA VAL A 80 0.00 19.95 -7.32
C VAL A 80 1.21 19.02 -7.28
N LEU A 81 0.99 17.79 -6.85
CA LEU A 81 1.99 16.72 -6.82
C LEU A 81 1.66 15.64 -7.87
N LYS A 82 2.68 15.03 -8.45
CA LYS A 82 2.56 13.78 -9.22
C LYS A 82 3.08 12.63 -8.38
N TYR A 83 2.20 11.71 -8.00
CA TYR A 83 2.52 10.53 -7.19
C TYR A 83 1.94 9.28 -7.84
N ARG A 84 2.79 8.28 -8.13
CA ARG A 84 2.37 7.01 -8.77
C ARG A 84 1.49 7.23 -10.00
N GLN A 85 1.93 8.14 -10.88
CA GLN A 85 1.24 8.58 -12.12
C GLN A 85 -0.09 9.31 -11.93
N LYS A 86 -0.51 9.61 -10.70
CA LYS A 86 -1.71 10.41 -10.42
C LYS A 86 -1.33 11.81 -9.94
N LEU A 87 -2.15 12.80 -10.30
CA LEU A 87 -2.04 14.14 -9.76
C LEU A 87 -2.78 14.22 -8.42
N LYS A 88 -2.17 14.87 -7.43
CA LYS A 88 -2.75 15.12 -6.12
C LYS A 88 -2.61 16.59 -5.78
N THR A 89 -3.73 17.24 -5.52
CA THR A 89 -3.76 18.65 -5.13
C THR A 89 -3.79 18.74 -3.61
N LEU A 90 -2.84 19.47 -3.05
CA LEU A 90 -2.79 19.82 -1.63
C LEU A 90 -3.27 21.26 -1.47
N SER A 91 -3.95 21.52 -0.36
CA SER A 91 -4.34 22.87 0.09
C SER A 91 -3.84 23.05 1.52
N LEU A 92 -3.61 24.30 1.92
CA LEU A 92 -3.14 24.60 3.28
C LEU A 92 -4.12 23.99 4.30
N LEU A 93 -3.58 23.39 5.35
CA LEU A 93 -4.40 23.01 6.50
C LEU A 93 -4.95 24.28 7.16
N SER A 94 -6.27 24.38 7.29
CA SER A 94 -6.94 25.41 8.07
C SER A 94 -6.86 25.06 9.57
N ASN A 95 -5.72 25.37 10.21
CA ASN A 95 -5.58 25.23 11.66
C ASN A 95 -6.19 26.44 12.39
N THR A 96 -7.50 26.68 12.22
CA THR A 96 -8.21 27.63 13.10
C THR A 96 -8.57 26.92 14.40
N LYS A 97 -7.59 26.70 15.28
CA LYS A 97 -7.88 26.40 16.69
C LYS A 97 -8.33 27.71 17.33
N HIS A 98 -9.63 27.99 17.28
CA HIS A 98 -10.23 29.14 17.97
C HIS A 98 -10.09 28.88 19.48
N SER A 99 -9.08 29.48 20.10
CA SER A 99 -8.97 29.50 21.56
C SER A 99 -10.03 30.47 22.06
N GLY A 100 -11.22 29.94 22.35
CA GLY A 100 -12.25 30.66 23.10
C GLY A 100 -11.66 31.11 24.43
N LYS A 101 -11.78 32.41 24.72
CA LYS A 101 -11.43 33.00 26.00
C LYS A 101 -12.58 32.83 26.97
#